data_AF-A0A813GMC1-F1
#
_entry.id   AF-A0A813GMC1-F1
#
_cell.length_a   1.000
_cell.length_b   1.000
_cell.length_c   1.000
_cell.angle_alpha   90.00
_cell.angle_beta   90.00
_cell.angle_gamma   90.00
#
_symmetry.space_group_name_H-M   'P 1'
#
loop_
_entity.id
_entity.type
_entity.pdbx_description
1 polymer ?
#
loop_
_entity_poly.entity_id
_entity_poly.type
_entity_poly.pdbx_seq_one_letter_code
_entity_poly.pdbx_strand_id
1 'polypeptide(L)'
;MLFVGGWHAQTLAYVLYGITISVAATILFMLVSVPRGFWLSLRFAQAELRAQTAKKQRSEMDGPGIGSSFQTARIEKCEQLAAQAVRVARRLVCEAPIGLLPTLLTLAAYSWSLHSWGFAQHACLCIEAAFNILSPFSLMANCRFVMLLSGIDLFNAGKCRKARLQLRAAAEKAKWTTGDEGWDRKVLDLAGRGITLRALLRFYRRLGTSSVMPHFDPANHSTADVARQAIIPLSKDTRHGSSSMSTVLMQGRSVFPMKMVTHSWSNRFSHLVAAVVADALDLPEYEAVLGRLDRFEIGALEEELYWKSKLDQTFWICLFAVNQHASICGRILPQECDPVTGRQPLPCACGFGKFGSQTPPLRHDGQSILCEVNKFDDMMACIAAAEPGFTQLLAVDKDFTIFRRAWCVAEMHQAYSLRLPQKMFVFSEATLTRHKSYLKTLKVEDMEASHPADCDMILARISDKASFNEEVQRLLFDKGGLLEEWQGGFDHMTMLGEVARRGYERAVRGKSCQSELEVGVF
;
A
#
# COMPACT_ATOMS: atom_id res chain seq x y z
N MET A 1 86.26 -8.43 0.93
CA MET A 1 85.09 -9.28 1.25
C MET A 1 84.40 -8.93 2.59
N LEU A 2 84.63 -7.75 3.19
CA LEU A 2 83.98 -7.35 4.47
C LEU A 2 82.94 -6.22 4.34
N PHE A 3 82.52 -5.84 3.13
CA PHE A 3 81.58 -4.73 2.91
C PHE A 3 80.16 -5.13 2.46
N VAL A 4 79.88 -6.43 2.27
CA VAL A 4 78.58 -6.91 1.75
C VAL A 4 77.60 -7.30 2.88
N GLY A 5 78.05 -7.43 4.13
CA GLY A 5 77.21 -7.87 5.24
C GLY A 5 76.27 -6.80 5.82
N GLY A 6 76.61 -5.51 5.70
CA GLY A 6 75.84 -4.42 6.34
C GLY A 6 74.53 -4.07 5.62
N TRP A 7 74.52 -4.17 4.29
CA TRP A 7 73.35 -3.81 3.47
C TRP A 7 72.18 -4.79 3.62
N HIS A 8 72.46 -6.07 3.85
CA HIS A 8 71.41 -7.07 4.04
C HIS A 8 70.69 -6.93 5.38
N ALA A 9 71.39 -6.59 6.46
CA ALA A 9 70.77 -6.43 7.77
C ALA A 9 69.80 -5.24 7.82
N GLN A 10 70.19 -4.13 7.19
CA GLN A 10 69.37 -2.92 7.17
C GLN A 10 68.13 -3.10 6.27
N THR A 11 68.28 -3.75 5.11
CA THR A 11 67.16 -4.09 4.23
C THR A 11 66.19 -5.07 4.89
N LEU A 12 66.72 -6.09 5.60
CA LEU A 12 65.89 -7.04 6.35
C LEU A 12 65.12 -6.36 7.48
N ALA A 13 65.74 -5.40 8.17
CA ALA A 13 65.08 -4.62 9.23
C ALA A 13 63.93 -3.76 8.69
N TYR A 14 64.10 -3.10 7.53
CA TYR A 14 63.02 -2.33 6.90
C TYR A 14 61.88 -3.23 6.40
N VAL A 15 62.18 -4.41 5.87
CA VAL A 15 61.16 -5.38 5.45
C VAL A 15 60.40 -5.92 6.65
N LEU A 16 61.08 -6.30 7.73
CA LEU A 16 60.43 -6.78 8.95
C LEU A 16 59.58 -5.69 9.61
N TYR A 17 60.03 -4.43 9.59
CA TYR A 17 59.28 -3.28 10.09
C TYR A 17 58.03 -2.99 9.24
N GLY A 18 58.14 -3.08 7.92
CA GLY A 18 56.99 -2.96 7.01
C GLY A 18 55.95 -4.07 7.21
N ILE A 19 56.40 -5.32 7.38
CA ILE A 19 55.53 -6.46 7.67
C ILE A 19 54.82 -6.28 9.02
N THR A 20 55.53 -5.85 10.06
CA THR A 20 54.91 -5.63 11.38
C THR A 20 53.87 -4.52 11.36
N ILE A 21 54.12 -3.41 10.66
CA ILE A 21 53.13 -2.33 10.51
C ILE A 21 51.91 -2.80 9.72
N SER A 22 52.11 -3.52 8.60
CA SER A 22 51.01 -4.04 7.78
C SER A 22 50.16 -5.05 8.55
N VAL A 23 50.80 -5.99 9.24
CA VAL A 23 50.10 -6.98 10.08
C VAL A 23 49.38 -6.30 11.24
N ALA A 24 49.99 -5.32 11.91
CA ALA A 24 49.34 -4.55 12.97
C ALA A 24 48.13 -3.75 12.45
N ALA A 25 48.23 -3.13 11.26
CA ALA A 25 47.13 -2.40 10.64
C ALA A 25 45.98 -3.33 10.22
N THR A 26 46.29 -4.50 9.66
CA THR A 26 45.30 -5.52 9.29
C THR A 26 44.63 -6.13 10.52
N ILE A 27 45.39 -6.43 11.58
CA ILE A 27 44.83 -6.91 12.86
C ILE A 27 43.95 -5.82 13.48
N LEU A 28 44.39 -4.56 13.49
CA LEU A 28 43.60 -3.44 14.02
C LEU A 28 42.32 -3.24 13.20
N PHE A 29 42.39 -3.33 11.86
CA PHE A 29 41.21 -3.25 10.99
C PHE A 29 40.26 -4.44 11.21
N MET A 30 40.79 -5.66 11.36
CA MET A 30 39.96 -6.82 11.70
C MET A 30 39.32 -6.68 13.08
N LEU A 31 40.05 -6.24 14.10
CA LEU A 31 39.54 -6.03 15.45
C LEU A 31 38.55 -4.86 15.55
N VAL A 32 38.60 -3.88 14.65
CA VAL A 32 37.66 -2.74 14.65
C VAL A 32 36.42 -3.02 13.77
N SER A 33 36.60 -3.68 12.63
CA SER A 33 35.57 -3.83 11.59
C SER A 33 34.80 -5.15 11.67
N VAL A 34 35.47 -6.27 11.99
CA VAL A 34 34.83 -7.60 12.03
C VAL A 34 33.91 -7.76 13.24
N PRO A 35 34.26 -7.31 14.46
CA PRO A 35 33.35 -7.38 15.60
C PRO A 35 32.06 -6.63 15.34
N ARG A 36 32.08 -5.44 14.72
CA ARG A 36 30.83 -4.67 14.53
C ARG A 36 29.84 -5.40 13.63
N GLY A 37 30.27 -5.96 12.49
CA GLY A 37 29.39 -6.71 11.59
C GLY A 37 28.95 -8.06 12.16
N PHE A 38 29.87 -8.80 12.79
CA PHE A 38 29.58 -10.09 13.42
C PHE A 38 28.66 -9.94 14.63
N TRP A 39 28.89 -8.97 15.51
CA TRP A 39 28.03 -8.70 16.67
C TRP A 39 26.65 -8.17 16.25
N LEU A 40 26.52 -7.42 15.14
CA LEU A 40 25.20 -7.04 14.61
C LEU A 40 24.44 -8.25 14.07
N SER A 41 25.11 -9.13 13.32
CA SER A 41 24.51 -10.35 12.77
C SER A 41 24.13 -11.35 13.87
N LEU A 42 24.99 -11.50 14.89
CA LEU A 42 24.74 -12.34 16.06
C LEU A 42 23.61 -11.77 16.93
N ARG A 43 23.53 -10.44 17.08
CA ARG A 43 22.40 -9.78 17.76
C ARG A 43 21.10 -9.95 16.99
N PHE A 44 21.14 -9.96 15.66
CA PHE A 44 19.98 -10.23 14.81
C PHE A 44 19.52 -11.68 14.95
N ALA A 45 20.43 -12.65 14.86
CA ALA A 45 20.12 -14.07 15.06
C ALA A 45 19.62 -14.37 16.48
N GLN A 46 20.20 -13.73 17.50
CA GLN A 46 19.70 -13.83 18.89
C GLN A 46 18.35 -13.15 19.08
N ALA A 47 18.07 -12.04 18.39
CA ALA A 47 16.77 -11.38 18.45
C ALA A 47 15.68 -12.25 17.79
N GLU A 48 15.98 -12.86 16.65
CA GLU A 48 15.08 -13.78 15.94
C GLU A 48 14.82 -15.06 16.75
N LEU A 49 15.86 -15.69 17.30
CA LEU A 49 15.71 -16.88 18.15
C LEU A 49 14.90 -16.57 19.42
N ARG A 50 15.07 -15.38 20.01
CA ARG A 50 14.26 -14.94 21.15
C ARG A 50 12.84 -14.61 20.77
N ALA A 51 12.60 -14.04 19.58
CA ALA A 51 11.25 -13.80 19.07
C ALA A 51 10.51 -15.12 18.83
N GLN A 52 11.18 -16.14 18.29
CA GLN A 52 10.62 -17.48 18.09
C GLN A 52 10.37 -18.22 19.41
N THR A 53 11.30 -18.12 20.37
CA THR A 53 11.13 -18.71 21.71
C THR A 53 10.01 -18.02 22.49
N ALA A 54 9.87 -16.70 22.38
CA ALA A 54 8.78 -15.94 22.99
C ALA A 54 7.43 -16.25 22.33
N LYS A 55 7.38 -16.54 21.02
CA LYS A 55 6.17 -17.02 20.33
C LYS A 55 5.73 -18.40 20.84
N LYS A 56 6.69 -19.29 21.09
CA LYS A 56 6.46 -20.64 21.66
C LYS A 56 6.02 -20.60 23.13
N GLN A 57 6.60 -19.70 23.93
CA GLN A 57 6.13 -19.46 25.31
C GLN A 57 4.77 -18.77 25.36
N ARG A 58 4.42 -17.93 24.37
CA ARG A 58 3.08 -17.34 24.22
C ARG A 58 1.99 -18.39 24.06
N SER A 59 2.23 -19.42 23.23
CA SER A 59 1.26 -20.52 23.05
C SER A 59 1.06 -21.38 24.31
N GLU A 60 1.95 -21.27 25.30
CA GLU A 60 1.89 -22.03 26.56
C GLU A 60 1.37 -21.20 27.74
N MET A 61 1.17 -19.87 27.60
CA MET A 61 0.92 -18.96 28.72
C MET A 61 -0.25 -17.96 28.54
N ASP A 62 -1.18 -18.17 27.60
CA ASP A 62 -2.38 -17.32 27.51
C ASP A 62 -3.35 -17.56 28.68
N GLY A 63 -3.03 -16.95 29.82
CA GLY A 63 -3.95 -16.47 30.85
C GLY A 63 -3.96 -14.93 30.85
N PRO A 64 -5.06 -14.28 31.26
CA PRO A 64 -5.24 -12.85 31.04
C PRO A 64 -4.59 -12.01 32.15
N GLY A 65 -3.67 -11.12 31.79
CA GLY A 65 -3.32 -10.00 32.68
C GLY A 65 -1.96 -9.35 32.46
N ILE A 66 -2.01 -8.10 31.98
CA ILE A 66 -1.04 -7.02 32.25
C ILE A 66 0.33 -7.15 31.56
N GLY A 67 0.53 -6.39 30.47
CA GLY A 67 1.87 -6.19 29.89
C GLY A 67 1.94 -5.45 28.55
N SER A 68 1.18 -4.37 28.31
CA SER A 68 1.18 -3.66 27.02
C SER A 68 2.32 -2.64 26.85
N SER A 69 2.79 -2.00 27.91
CA SER A 69 3.80 -0.91 27.83
C SER A 69 5.21 -1.39 27.41
N PHE A 70 5.62 -2.60 27.83
CA PHE A 70 6.95 -3.14 27.51
C PHE A 70 7.04 -3.77 26.10
N GLN A 71 5.89 -4.06 25.49
CA GLN A 71 5.78 -4.70 24.18
C GLN A 71 5.92 -3.67 23.03
N THR A 72 5.33 -2.48 23.18
CA THR A 72 5.42 -1.40 22.17
C THR A 72 6.86 -0.94 21.96
N ALA A 73 7.62 -0.77 23.05
CA ALA A 73 9.02 -0.36 23.00
C ALA A 73 9.95 -1.39 22.32
N ARG A 74 9.56 -2.69 22.29
CA ARG A 74 10.34 -3.74 21.61
C ARG A 74 10.07 -3.81 20.12
N ILE A 75 8.84 -3.57 19.68
CA ILE A 75 8.46 -3.54 18.27
C ILE A 75 9.08 -2.30 17.60
N GLU A 76 8.97 -1.14 18.24
CA GLU A 76 9.57 0.12 17.76
C GLU A 76 11.09 -0.01 17.57
N LYS A 77 11.75 -0.73 18.49
CA LYS A 77 13.20 -1.01 18.38
C LYS A 77 13.55 -1.93 17.23
N CYS A 78 12.72 -2.93 16.90
CA CYS A 78 12.95 -3.82 15.76
C CYS A 78 12.76 -3.08 14.42
N GLU A 79 11.76 -2.21 14.32
CA GLU A 79 11.51 -1.40 13.12
C GLU A 79 12.61 -0.37 12.89
N GLN A 80 13.08 0.31 13.95
CA GLN A 80 14.23 1.21 13.87
C GLN A 80 15.49 0.48 13.39
N LEU A 81 15.74 -0.74 13.87
CA LEU A 81 16.88 -1.56 13.44
C LEU A 81 16.76 -2.00 11.98
N ALA A 82 15.56 -2.36 11.52
CA ALA A 82 15.31 -2.69 10.10
C ALA A 82 15.54 -1.47 9.18
N ALA A 83 15.01 -0.30 9.54
CA ALA A 83 15.21 0.93 8.79
C ALA A 83 16.69 1.39 8.78
N GLN A 84 17.42 1.14 9.88
CA GLN A 84 18.85 1.42 9.95
C GLN A 84 19.67 0.44 9.08
N ALA A 85 19.29 -0.84 9.03
CA ALA A 85 19.92 -1.85 8.17
C ALA A 85 19.75 -1.52 6.68
N VAL A 86 18.56 -1.09 6.24
CA VAL A 86 18.31 -0.67 4.85
C VAL A 86 19.14 0.56 4.47
N ARG A 87 19.26 1.55 5.37
CA ARG A 87 20.11 2.74 5.16
C ARG A 87 21.58 2.37 5.00
N VAL A 88 22.09 1.47 5.85
CA VAL A 88 23.47 0.98 5.77
C VAL A 88 23.70 0.20 4.49
N ALA A 89 22.79 -0.70 4.10
CA ALA A 89 22.89 -1.46 2.86
C ALA A 89 22.94 -0.55 1.62
N ARG A 90 22.09 0.49 1.56
CA ARG A 90 22.08 1.43 0.43
C ARG A 90 23.37 2.24 0.34
N ARG A 91 23.89 2.69 1.49
CA ARG A 91 25.16 3.41 1.56
C ARG A 91 26.33 2.52 1.10
N LEU A 92 26.34 1.26 1.54
CA LEU A 92 27.32 0.27 1.11
C LEU A 92 27.26 -0.02 -0.40
N VAL A 93 26.07 -0.09 -1.01
CA VAL A 93 25.94 -0.29 -2.47
C VAL A 93 26.48 0.92 -3.26
N CYS A 94 26.22 2.14 -2.79
CA CYS A 94 26.70 3.35 -3.47
C CYS A 94 28.19 3.64 -3.22
N GLU A 95 28.73 3.26 -2.07
CA GLU A 95 30.13 3.51 -1.69
C GLU A 95 31.06 2.33 -2.06
N ALA A 96 30.53 1.13 -2.31
CA ALA A 96 31.31 -0.04 -2.75
C ALA A 96 32.19 0.19 -4.01
N PRO A 97 31.75 0.93 -5.05
CA PRO A 97 32.59 1.26 -6.18
C PRO A 97 33.82 2.12 -5.81
N ILE A 98 33.68 2.98 -4.79
CA ILE A 98 34.76 3.82 -4.28
C ILE A 98 35.76 2.95 -3.49
N GLY A 99 35.27 1.95 -2.77
CA GLY A 99 36.10 0.95 -2.08
C GLY A 99 36.86 0.00 -3.01
N LEU A 100 36.40 -0.21 -4.25
CA LEU A 100 37.10 -1.01 -5.27
C LEU A 100 38.29 -0.29 -5.90
N LEU A 101 38.30 1.05 -5.88
CA LEU A 101 39.35 1.85 -6.52
C LEU A 101 40.74 1.65 -5.85
N PRO A 102 40.88 1.67 -4.51
CA PRO A 102 42.14 1.31 -3.84
C PRO A 102 42.62 -0.11 -4.18
N THR A 103 41.70 -1.08 -4.27
CA THR A 103 42.01 -2.48 -4.58
C THR A 103 42.54 -2.64 -6.01
N LEU A 104 41.93 -1.93 -6.97
CA LEU A 104 42.41 -1.88 -8.35
C LEU A 104 43.79 -1.20 -8.45
N LEU A 105 44.01 -0.12 -7.70
CA LEU A 105 45.30 0.56 -7.65
C LEU A 105 46.39 -0.30 -6.98
N THR A 106 46.06 -1.07 -5.95
CA THR A 106 47.01 -2.03 -5.35
C THR A 106 47.30 -3.16 -6.32
N LEU A 107 46.30 -3.75 -6.99
CA LEU A 107 46.52 -4.77 -8.03
C LEU A 107 47.40 -4.25 -9.17
N ALA A 108 47.21 -3.00 -9.60
CA ALA A 108 48.06 -2.37 -10.61
C ALA A 108 49.51 -2.20 -10.12
N ALA A 109 49.72 -1.70 -8.89
CA ALA A 109 51.04 -1.58 -8.27
C ALA A 109 51.72 -2.95 -8.08
N TYR A 110 50.94 -3.99 -7.78
CA TYR A 110 51.43 -5.37 -7.65
C TYR A 110 51.81 -5.98 -8.99
N SER A 111 51.06 -5.71 -10.07
CA SER A 111 51.41 -6.14 -11.43
C SER A 111 52.79 -5.64 -11.87
N TRP A 112 53.18 -4.45 -11.41
CA TRP A 112 54.47 -3.84 -11.70
C TRP A 112 55.63 -4.47 -10.91
N SER A 113 55.36 -4.99 -9.71
CA SER A 113 56.37 -5.56 -8.80
C SER A 113 56.56 -7.08 -8.96
N LEU A 114 55.62 -7.76 -9.64
CA LEU A 114 55.71 -9.18 -10.00
C LEU A 114 56.90 -9.53 -10.93
N HIS A 115 57.59 -8.55 -11.49
CA HIS A 115 58.76 -8.79 -12.35
C HIS A 115 60.08 -9.04 -11.59
N SER A 116 60.13 -8.90 -10.25
CA SER A 116 61.39 -8.88 -9.50
C SER A 116 61.50 -9.77 -8.25
N TRP A 117 60.47 -10.53 -7.86
CA TRP A 117 60.44 -11.24 -6.57
C TRP A 117 60.23 -12.77 -6.72
N GLY A 118 60.61 -13.57 -5.71
CA GLY A 118 60.58 -15.04 -5.75
C GLY A 118 59.20 -15.69 -5.45
N PHE A 119 59.01 -16.91 -5.94
CA PHE A 119 57.74 -17.65 -6.01
C PHE A 119 56.95 -17.78 -4.68
N ALA A 120 57.63 -17.86 -3.53
CA ALA A 120 56.96 -18.03 -2.22
C ALA A 120 56.21 -16.78 -1.74
N GLN A 121 56.70 -15.58 -2.05
CA GLN A 121 56.02 -14.33 -1.72
C GLN A 121 54.78 -14.09 -2.61
N HIS A 122 54.71 -14.74 -3.76
CA HIS A 122 53.58 -14.61 -4.68
C HIS A 122 52.32 -15.27 -4.12
N ALA A 123 52.44 -16.41 -3.43
CA ALA A 123 51.30 -17.14 -2.89
C ALA A 123 50.56 -16.35 -1.80
N CYS A 124 51.28 -15.73 -0.85
CA CYS A 124 50.66 -14.89 0.18
C CYS A 124 49.95 -13.67 -0.41
N LEU A 125 50.58 -13.01 -1.39
CA LEU A 125 50.01 -11.84 -2.07
C LEU A 125 48.76 -12.20 -2.87
N CYS A 126 48.73 -13.36 -3.54
CA CYS A 126 47.54 -13.84 -4.23
C CYS A 126 46.37 -14.10 -3.28
N ILE A 127 46.63 -14.62 -2.07
CA ILE A 127 45.59 -14.86 -1.05
C ILE A 127 45.03 -13.53 -0.52
N GLU A 128 45.88 -12.54 -0.21
CA GLU A 128 45.42 -11.22 0.23
C GLU A 128 44.64 -10.48 -0.87
N ALA A 129 45.11 -10.55 -2.12
CA ALA A 129 44.39 -10.00 -3.26
C ALA A 129 43.01 -10.67 -3.43
N ALA A 130 42.95 -11.99 -3.34
CA ALA A 130 41.68 -12.72 -3.40
C ALA A 130 40.72 -12.31 -2.29
N PHE A 131 41.20 -12.13 -1.05
CA PHE A 131 40.36 -11.68 0.07
C PHE A 131 39.83 -10.26 -0.13
N ASN A 132 40.68 -9.34 -0.60
CA ASN A 132 40.30 -7.96 -0.88
C ASN A 132 39.34 -7.83 -2.07
N ILE A 133 39.37 -8.78 -3.01
CA ILE A 133 38.40 -8.85 -4.10
C ILE A 133 37.09 -9.48 -3.60
N LEU A 134 37.15 -10.62 -2.90
CA LEU A 134 35.96 -11.38 -2.50
C LEU A 134 35.09 -10.66 -1.44
N SER A 135 35.70 -9.87 -0.56
CA SER A 135 34.99 -9.15 0.51
C SER A 135 33.95 -8.13 -0.03
N PRO A 136 34.31 -7.20 -0.94
CA PRO A 136 33.34 -6.32 -1.61
C PRO A 136 32.24 -7.06 -2.35
N PHE A 137 32.58 -8.16 -3.04
CA PHE A 137 31.59 -8.97 -3.77
C PHE A 137 30.59 -9.65 -2.83
N SER A 138 31.05 -10.20 -1.71
CA SER A 138 30.18 -10.77 -0.66
C SER A 138 29.26 -9.70 -0.07
N LEU A 139 29.78 -8.51 0.21
CA LEU A 139 29.00 -7.40 0.74
C LEU A 139 27.95 -6.91 -0.27
N MET A 140 28.31 -6.80 -1.54
CA MET A 140 27.39 -6.47 -2.64
C MET A 140 26.33 -7.55 -2.85
N ALA A 141 26.70 -8.83 -2.77
CA ALA A 141 25.77 -9.95 -2.88
C ALA A 141 24.75 -9.93 -1.73
N ASN A 142 25.20 -9.72 -0.50
CA ASN A 142 24.33 -9.59 0.67
C ASN A 142 23.42 -8.35 0.57
N CYS A 143 23.93 -7.20 0.13
CA CYS A 143 23.10 -6.01 -0.07
C CYS A 143 22.07 -6.22 -1.19
N ARG A 144 22.46 -6.88 -2.28
CA ARG A 144 21.54 -7.21 -3.38
C ARG A 144 20.48 -8.22 -2.94
N PHE A 145 20.84 -9.19 -2.11
CA PHE A 145 19.91 -10.16 -1.53
C PHE A 145 18.91 -9.48 -0.58
N VAL A 146 19.36 -8.55 0.26
CA VAL A 146 18.49 -7.71 1.11
C VAL A 146 17.57 -6.80 0.27
N MET A 147 18.04 -6.26 -0.85
CA MET A 147 17.19 -5.48 -1.76
C MET A 147 16.16 -6.34 -2.51
N LEU A 148 16.54 -7.56 -2.92
CA LEU A 148 15.64 -8.53 -3.54
C LEU A 148 14.56 -9.00 -2.55
N LEU A 149 14.96 -9.35 -1.32
CA LEU A 149 14.02 -9.75 -0.27
C LEU A 149 13.12 -8.60 0.21
N SER A 150 13.55 -7.34 0.08
CA SER A 150 12.72 -6.19 0.42
C SER A 150 11.76 -5.75 -0.69
N GLY A 151 11.82 -6.37 -1.88
CA GLY A 151 10.92 -6.08 -3.00
C GLY A 151 11.11 -4.69 -3.61
N ILE A 152 12.25 -4.03 -3.37
CA ILE A 152 12.54 -2.69 -3.90
C ILE A 152 13.17 -2.83 -5.28
N ASP A 153 12.33 -2.88 -6.32
CA ASP A 153 12.78 -2.93 -7.71
C ASP A 153 13.27 -1.55 -8.20
N LEU A 154 14.59 -1.34 -8.19
CA LEU A 154 15.25 -0.09 -8.61
C LEU A 154 15.04 0.29 -10.09
N PHE A 155 14.53 -0.63 -10.92
CA PHE A 155 14.40 -0.42 -12.38
C PHE A 155 13.07 0.19 -12.85
N ASN A 156 12.08 0.38 -11.97
CA ASN A 156 10.73 0.78 -12.41
C ASN A 156 10.45 2.29 -12.43
N ALA A 157 11.30 3.13 -11.83
CA ALA A 157 11.04 4.58 -11.76
C ALA A 157 11.13 5.29 -13.12
N GLY A 158 11.99 4.82 -14.05
CA GLY A 158 12.19 5.45 -15.36
C GLY A 158 11.13 5.11 -16.42
N LYS A 159 10.52 3.93 -16.33
CA LYS A 159 9.51 3.46 -17.31
C LYS A 159 8.17 4.18 -17.17
N CYS A 160 7.81 4.61 -15.96
CA CYS A 160 6.53 5.25 -15.66
C CYS A 160 6.36 6.63 -16.35
N ARG A 161 7.44 7.41 -16.50
CA ARG A 161 7.37 8.76 -17.10
C ARG A 161 7.25 8.74 -18.62
N LYS A 162 7.92 7.80 -19.30
CA LYS A 162 7.85 7.65 -20.77
C LYS A 162 6.52 7.02 -21.21
N ALA A 163 5.99 6.08 -20.43
CA ALA A 163 4.66 5.52 -20.62
C ALA A 163 3.56 6.59 -20.45
N ARG A 164 3.63 7.46 -19.42
CA ARG A 164 2.66 8.57 -19.24
C ARG A 164 2.60 9.58 -20.39
N LEU A 165 3.73 9.88 -21.03
CA LEU A 165 3.77 10.77 -22.20
C LEU A 165 3.20 10.10 -23.46
N GLN A 166 3.46 8.80 -23.64
CA GLN A 166 2.87 8.01 -24.73
C GLN A 166 1.37 7.77 -24.52
N LEU A 167 0.92 7.66 -23.28
CA LEU A 167 -0.49 7.54 -22.89
C LEU A 167 -1.27 8.83 -23.10
N ARG A 168 -0.69 10.00 -22.76
CA ARG A 168 -1.29 11.30 -23.10
C ARG A 168 -1.49 11.49 -24.61
N ALA A 169 -0.52 11.03 -25.42
CA ALA A 169 -0.64 11.05 -26.88
C ALA A 169 -1.65 10.02 -27.43
N ALA A 170 -1.92 8.94 -26.69
CA ALA A 170 -2.96 7.96 -27.02
C ALA A 170 -4.36 8.43 -26.58
N ALA A 171 -4.47 9.13 -25.45
CA ALA A 171 -5.69 9.78 -24.97
C ALA A 171 -6.14 10.92 -25.91
N GLU A 172 -5.21 11.63 -26.55
CA GLU A 172 -5.54 12.55 -27.65
C GLU A 172 -6.12 11.84 -28.89
N LYS A 173 -5.89 10.53 -29.06
CA LYS A 173 -6.41 9.71 -30.17
C LYS A 173 -7.70 8.97 -29.84
N ALA A 174 -7.98 8.67 -28.59
CA ALA A 174 -9.25 8.10 -28.15
C ALA A 174 -10.22 9.24 -27.81
N LYS A 175 -10.78 9.90 -28.83
CA LYS A 175 -11.85 10.89 -28.64
C LYS A 175 -13.12 10.20 -28.14
N TRP A 176 -13.19 9.93 -26.83
CA TRP A 176 -14.44 9.62 -26.18
C TRP A 176 -15.37 10.83 -26.30
N THR A 177 -16.60 10.61 -26.76
CA THR A 177 -17.63 11.64 -26.94
C THR A 177 -19.01 11.00 -26.96
N THR A 178 -20.01 11.69 -26.41
CA THR A 178 -21.44 11.34 -26.52
C THR A 178 -22.12 12.05 -27.68
N GLY A 179 -21.43 12.97 -28.37
CA GLY A 179 -21.98 13.85 -29.40
C GLY A 179 -22.61 15.14 -28.86
N ASP A 180 -22.72 15.30 -27.53
CA ASP A 180 -23.18 16.54 -26.88
C ASP A 180 -21.99 17.26 -26.22
N GLU A 181 -21.61 18.42 -26.78
CA GLU A 181 -20.42 19.15 -26.34
C GLU A 181 -20.50 19.61 -24.87
N GLY A 182 -21.69 20.00 -24.40
CA GLY A 182 -21.89 20.45 -23.02
C GLY A 182 -21.75 19.30 -22.03
N TRP A 183 -22.32 18.15 -22.38
CA TRP A 183 -22.19 16.91 -21.63
C TRP A 183 -20.74 16.43 -21.58
N ASP A 184 -20.09 16.32 -22.74
CA ASP A 184 -18.73 15.81 -22.86
C ASP A 184 -17.73 16.68 -22.11
N ARG A 185 -17.89 18.01 -22.18
CA ARG A 185 -17.07 18.95 -21.40
C ARG A 185 -17.22 18.73 -19.90
N LYS A 186 -18.45 18.49 -19.41
CA LYS A 186 -18.70 18.22 -17.99
C LYS A 186 -18.15 16.85 -17.57
N VAL A 187 -18.27 15.83 -18.43
CA VAL A 187 -17.69 14.51 -18.18
C VAL A 187 -16.17 14.58 -18.11
N LEU A 188 -15.52 15.27 -19.04
CA LEU A 188 -14.06 15.44 -19.05
C LEU A 188 -13.56 16.21 -17.82
N ASP A 189 -14.26 17.27 -17.43
CA ASP A 189 -14.02 17.99 -16.17
C ASP A 189 -14.12 17.03 -14.97
N LEU A 190 -15.21 16.26 -14.86
CA LEU A 190 -15.41 15.30 -13.78
C LEU A 190 -14.37 14.16 -13.77
N ALA A 191 -13.97 13.65 -14.94
CA ALA A 191 -12.94 12.63 -15.11
C ALA A 191 -11.56 13.12 -14.64
N GLY A 192 -11.27 14.40 -14.85
CA GLY A 192 -10.02 15.05 -14.42
C GLY A 192 -9.95 15.40 -12.93
N ARG A 193 -10.95 15.04 -12.12
CA ARG A 193 -11.06 15.40 -10.69
C ARG A 193 -10.56 14.30 -9.75
N GLY A 194 -9.50 13.60 -10.12
CA GLY A 194 -8.80 12.66 -9.23
C GLY A 194 -7.99 13.36 -8.14
N ILE A 195 -7.59 12.59 -7.11
CA ILE A 195 -6.67 13.01 -6.05
C ILE A 195 -5.53 12.01 -5.90
N THR A 196 -4.36 12.47 -5.45
CA THR A 196 -3.27 11.55 -5.09
C THR A 196 -3.50 10.90 -3.73
N LEU A 197 -2.97 9.69 -3.51
CA LEU A 197 -2.95 9.05 -2.18
C LEU A 197 -2.29 9.96 -1.13
N ARG A 198 -1.23 10.68 -1.51
CA ARG A 198 -0.60 11.71 -0.70
C ARG A 198 -1.59 12.76 -0.20
N ALA A 199 -2.44 13.28 -1.08
CA ALA A 199 -3.42 14.28 -0.70
C ALA A 199 -4.54 13.71 0.16
N LEU A 200 -4.95 12.46 -0.10
CA LEU A 200 -5.92 11.75 0.74
C LEU A 200 -5.38 11.59 2.18
N LEU A 201 -4.15 11.11 2.35
CA LEU A 201 -3.55 10.94 3.68
C LEU A 201 -3.32 12.27 4.40
N ARG A 202 -2.87 13.31 3.69
CA ARG A 202 -2.76 14.67 4.26
C ARG A 202 -4.11 15.23 4.69
N PHE A 203 -5.17 14.98 3.92
CA PHE A 203 -6.52 15.36 4.32
C PHE A 203 -6.95 14.59 5.58
N TYR A 204 -6.77 13.27 5.60
CA TYR A 204 -7.10 12.42 6.74
C TYR A 204 -6.39 12.86 8.03
N ARG A 205 -5.09 13.16 7.96
CA ARG A 205 -4.28 13.68 9.09
C ARG A 205 -4.83 14.96 9.71
N ARG A 206 -5.57 15.77 8.96
CA ARG A 206 -6.16 17.02 9.45
C ARG A 206 -7.44 16.79 10.23
N LEU A 207 -8.12 15.66 10.06
CA LEU A 207 -9.34 15.35 10.80
C LEU A 207 -9.05 15.21 12.31
N GLY A 208 -9.97 15.69 13.14
CA GLY A 208 -9.80 15.71 14.59
C GLY A 208 -8.80 16.76 15.06
N THR A 209 -8.40 17.69 14.19
CA THR A 209 -7.65 18.89 14.61
C THR A 209 -8.64 19.99 14.98
N SER A 210 -8.19 20.99 15.75
CA SER A 210 -9.02 22.16 16.08
C SER A 210 -9.58 22.89 14.87
N SER A 211 -8.92 22.76 13.71
CA SER A 211 -9.29 23.44 12.46
C SER A 211 -10.20 22.64 11.53
N VAL A 212 -10.24 21.31 11.66
CA VAL A 212 -11.01 20.44 10.74
C VAL A 212 -11.67 19.33 11.54
N MET A 213 -13.01 19.39 11.62
CA MET A 213 -13.86 18.42 12.31
C MET A 213 -13.27 17.97 13.66
N PRO A 214 -13.22 18.85 14.67
CA PRO A 214 -12.46 18.62 15.90
C PRO A 214 -12.86 17.36 16.69
N HIS A 215 -14.12 16.97 16.59
CA HIS A 215 -14.69 15.79 17.24
C HIS A 215 -14.62 14.52 16.37
N PHE A 216 -13.84 14.53 15.28
CA PHE A 216 -13.69 13.37 14.41
C PHE A 216 -13.17 12.15 15.19
N ASP A 217 -14.00 11.12 15.20
CA ASP A 217 -13.73 9.77 15.65
C ASP A 217 -13.70 8.80 14.45
N PRO A 218 -12.56 8.16 14.13
CA PRO A 218 -12.44 7.22 13.02
C PRO A 218 -13.25 5.93 13.23
N ALA A 219 -13.68 5.62 14.45
CA ALA A 219 -14.51 4.46 14.74
C ALA A 219 -16.00 4.73 14.50
N ASN A 220 -16.46 5.98 14.48
CA ASN A 220 -17.88 6.30 14.43
C ASN A 220 -18.29 7.10 13.20
N HIS A 221 -17.43 7.97 12.66
CA HIS A 221 -17.82 8.80 11.52
C HIS A 221 -17.81 8.04 10.20
N SER A 222 -18.96 8.10 9.54
CA SER A 222 -19.14 7.66 8.17
C SER A 222 -18.49 8.62 7.16
N THR A 223 -18.46 8.19 5.92
CA THR A 223 -18.02 9.01 4.81
C THR A 223 -18.98 10.20 4.57
N ALA A 224 -20.29 10.00 4.81
CA ALA A 224 -21.28 11.07 4.76
C ALA A 224 -20.99 12.16 5.81
N ASP A 225 -20.62 11.77 7.03
CA ASP A 225 -20.28 12.71 8.10
C ASP A 225 -19.08 13.58 7.72
N VAL A 226 -18.02 12.96 7.20
CA VAL A 226 -16.82 13.68 6.73
C VAL A 226 -17.14 14.57 5.53
N ALA A 227 -18.03 14.13 4.63
CA ALA A 227 -18.50 14.97 3.52
C ALA A 227 -19.17 16.25 4.02
N ARG A 228 -20.09 16.12 4.98
CA ARG A 228 -20.85 17.23 5.58
C ARG A 228 -20.01 18.16 6.43
N GLN A 229 -19.12 17.62 7.26
CA GLN A 229 -18.49 18.36 8.35
C GLN A 229 -17.04 18.77 8.10
N ALA A 230 -16.36 18.13 7.14
CA ALA A 230 -15.02 18.52 6.74
C ALA A 230 -14.96 19.00 5.29
N ILE A 231 -15.50 18.22 4.35
CA ILE A 231 -15.31 18.50 2.92
C ILE A 231 -16.07 19.72 2.45
N ILE A 232 -17.37 19.80 2.72
CA ILE A 232 -18.18 20.96 2.34
C ILE A 232 -17.60 22.25 2.95
N PRO A 233 -17.31 22.34 4.26
CA PRO A 233 -16.71 23.55 4.84
C PRO A 233 -15.36 23.92 4.24
N LEU A 234 -14.46 22.96 4.03
CA LEU A 234 -13.11 23.22 3.52
C LEU A 234 -13.05 23.56 2.03
N SER A 235 -14.07 23.17 1.27
CA SER A 235 -14.18 23.47 -0.16
C SER A 235 -15.06 24.67 -0.47
N LYS A 236 -15.61 25.32 0.56
CA LYS A 236 -16.42 26.53 0.46
C LYS A 236 -15.52 27.75 0.29
N ASP A 237 -15.90 28.67 -0.60
CA ASP A 237 -15.33 30.03 -0.74
C ASP A 237 -13.79 30.04 -0.81
N THR A 238 -13.21 29.03 -1.47
CA THR A 238 -11.77 28.94 -1.67
C THR A 238 -11.34 29.88 -2.81
N ARG A 239 -10.02 29.95 -3.10
CA ARG A 239 -9.52 30.64 -4.29
C ARG A 239 -10.08 30.08 -5.62
N HIS A 240 -10.68 28.89 -5.59
CA HIS A 240 -11.35 28.26 -6.73
C HIS A 240 -12.89 28.39 -6.63
N GLY A 241 -13.38 29.27 -5.75
CA GLY A 241 -14.79 29.34 -5.36
C GLY A 241 -15.24 28.14 -4.52
N SER A 242 -16.55 27.97 -4.42
CA SER A 242 -17.19 26.78 -3.85
C SER A 242 -17.16 25.63 -4.87
N SER A 243 -16.18 24.74 -4.75
CA SER A 243 -15.82 23.74 -5.76
C SER A 243 -15.68 22.33 -5.19
N SER A 244 -15.33 21.33 -6.01
CA SER A 244 -15.03 19.98 -5.50
C SER A 244 -13.79 20.00 -4.60
N MET A 245 -13.75 19.10 -3.61
CA MET A 245 -12.57 19.00 -2.74
C MET A 245 -11.33 18.55 -3.51
N SER A 246 -11.47 17.75 -4.57
CA SER A 246 -10.34 17.41 -5.44
C SER A 246 -9.69 18.64 -6.06
N THR A 247 -10.48 19.61 -6.52
CA THR A 247 -9.98 20.90 -7.05
C THR A 247 -9.15 21.64 -6.01
N VAL A 248 -9.62 21.67 -4.75
CA VAL A 248 -8.91 22.32 -3.64
C VAL A 248 -7.60 21.59 -3.32
N LEU A 249 -7.66 20.27 -3.14
CA LEU A 249 -6.50 19.45 -2.78
C LEU A 249 -5.43 19.44 -3.88
N MET A 250 -5.85 19.43 -5.16
CA MET A 250 -4.97 19.43 -6.34
C MET A 250 -4.69 20.82 -6.90
N GLN A 251 -5.08 21.88 -6.18
CA GLN A 251 -4.75 23.26 -6.53
C GLN A 251 -5.26 23.68 -7.93
N GLY A 252 -6.43 23.19 -8.33
CA GLY A 252 -7.04 23.43 -9.64
C GLY A 252 -6.42 22.63 -10.78
N ARG A 253 -5.43 21.76 -10.52
CA ARG A 253 -4.85 20.91 -11.55
C ARG A 253 -5.76 19.74 -11.85
N SER A 254 -5.99 19.49 -13.14
CA SER A 254 -6.62 18.25 -13.61
C SER A 254 -5.68 17.07 -13.38
N VAL A 255 -6.18 16.05 -12.69
CA VAL A 255 -5.47 14.83 -12.32
C VAL A 255 -6.34 13.65 -12.72
N PHE A 256 -5.93 12.95 -13.79
CA PHE A 256 -6.60 11.72 -14.20
C PHE A 256 -6.31 10.60 -13.20
N PRO A 257 -7.35 9.88 -12.75
CA PRO A 257 -7.23 8.81 -11.78
C PRO A 257 -6.72 7.52 -12.45
N MET A 258 -5.83 6.82 -11.76
CA MET A 258 -5.46 5.45 -12.12
C MET A 258 -6.52 4.45 -11.65
N LYS A 259 -7.28 4.80 -10.62
CA LYS A 259 -8.30 3.92 -10.03
C LYS A 259 -9.56 4.69 -9.69
N MET A 260 -10.73 4.12 -9.96
CA MET A 260 -11.99 4.59 -9.39
C MET A 260 -12.31 3.81 -8.13
N VAL A 261 -12.72 4.50 -7.07
CA VAL A 261 -13.10 3.89 -5.79
C VAL A 261 -14.61 3.90 -5.66
N THR A 262 -15.21 2.72 -5.74
CA THR A 262 -16.62 2.50 -5.46
C THR A 262 -16.77 2.19 -3.97
N HIS A 263 -17.62 2.97 -3.28
CA HIS A 263 -17.81 2.86 -1.84
C HIS A 263 -19.21 3.32 -1.42
N SER A 264 -19.70 2.80 -0.30
CA SER A 264 -20.91 3.34 0.35
C SER A 264 -20.59 4.59 1.16
N TRP A 265 -21.50 5.56 1.18
CA TRP A 265 -21.40 6.75 2.04
C TRP A 265 -21.63 6.43 3.52
N SER A 266 -22.33 5.33 3.83
CA SER A 266 -22.46 4.81 5.20
C SER A 266 -21.20 4.10 5.69
N ASN A 267 -20.23 3.80 4.80
CA ASN A 267 -18.97 3.21 5.23
C ASN A 267 -18.21 4.21 6.13
N ARG A 268 -17.54 3.70 7.16
CA ARG A 268 -16.64 4.51 7.98
C ARG A 268 -15.56 5.14 7.10
N PHE A 269 -15.28 6.42 7.30
CA PHE A 269 -14.31 7.11 6.46
C PHE A 269 -12.89 6.52 6.62
N SER A 270 -12.55 6.07 7.83
CA SER A 270 -11.30 5.34 8.11
C SER A 270 -11.16 4.04 7.32
N HIS A 271 -12.26 3.29 7.14
CA HIS A 271 -12.27 2.06 6.34
C HIS A 271 -12.06 2.34 4.86
N LEU A 272 -12.69 3.40 4.32
CA LEU A 272 -12.47 3.82 2.95
C LEU A 272 -10.98 4.14 2.70
N VAL A 273 -10.37 4.95 3.58
CA VAL A 273 -8.95 5.29 3.46
C VAL A 273 -8.06 4.06 3.64
N ALA A 274 -8.39 3.17 4.58
CA ALA A 274 -7.67 1.92 4.79
C ALA A 274 -7.71 1.00 3.57
N ALA A 275 -8.86 0.88 2.90
CA ALA A 275 -9.00 0.10 1.66
C ALA A 275 -8.12 0.66 0.52
N VAL A 276 -8.08 1.99 0.35
CA VAL A 276 -7.21 2.65 -0.64
C VAL A 276 -5.73 2.43 -0.32
N VAL A 277 -5.34 2.48 0.95
CA VAL A 277 -3.96 2.21 1.38
C VAL A 277 -3.60 0.74 1.23
N ALA A 278 -4.51 -0.18 1.58
CA ALA A 278 -4.32 -1.62 1.41
C ALA A 278 -4.08 -1.97 -0.05
N ASP A 279 -4.82 -1.34 -0.97
CA ASP A 279 -4.58 -1.44 -2.39
C ASP A 279 -3.20 -0.94 -2.82
N ALA A 280 -2.79 0.23 -2.33
CA ALA A 280 -1.47 0.77 -2.63
C ALA A 280 -0.33 -0.13 -2.10
N LEU A 281 -0.53 -0.76 -0.95
CA LEU A 281 0.41 -1.69 -0.31
C LEU A 281 0.31 -3.14 -0.83
N ASP A 282 -0.59 -3.41 -1.78
CA ASP A 282 -0.86 -4.73 -2.32
C ASP A 282 -1.27 -5.77 -1.23
N LEU A 283 -2.00 -5.31 -0.21
CA LEU A 283 -2.55 -6.17 0.86
C LEU A 283 -3.87 -6.83 0.41
N PRO A 284 -4.24 -8.00 0.97
CA PRO A 284 -5.52 -8.65 0.64
C PRO A 284 -6.71 -8.00 1.37
N GLU A 285 -6.54 -7.59 2.62
CA GLU A 285 -7.55 -6.97 3.47
C GLU A 285 -7.06 -5.65 4.05
N TYR A 286 -7.97 -4.85 4.60
CA TYR A 286 -7.63 -3.51 5.11
C TYR A 286 -7.71 -3.36 6.64
N GLU A 287 -8.11 -4.38 7.41
CA GLU A 287 -8.15 -4.32 8.89
C GLU A 287 -6.79 -3.92 9.48
N ALA A 288 -5.71 -4.55 9.02
CA ALA A 288 -4.35 -4.29 9.50
C ALA A 288 -3.86 -2.84 9.25
N VAL A 289 -4.49 -2.13 8.32
CA VAL A 289 -4.12 -0.74 7.99
C VAL A 289 -4.73 0.24 8.99
N LEU A 290 -5.82 -0.10 9.68
CA LEU A 290 -6.55 0.86 10.52
C LEU A 290 -5.74 1.37 11.70
N GLY A 291 -4.97 0.51 12.37
CA GLY A 291 -4.05 0.95 13.43
C GLY A 291 -3.01 1.94 12.91
N ARG A 292 -2.54 1.73 11.68
CA ARG A 292 -1.51 2.55 11.02
C ARG A 292 -2.01 3.89 10.52
N LEU A 293 -3.33 4.08 10.48
CA LEU A 293 -3.94 5.38 10.20
C LEU A 293 -4.02 6.27 11.45
N ASP A 294 -3.61 5.77 12.62
CA ASP A 294 -3.48 6.60 13.81
C ASP A 294 -2.56 7.80 13.57
N ARG A 295 -2.85 8.92 14.25
CA ARG A 295 -2.13 10.19 14.10
C ARG A 295 -0.61 10.05 14.33
N PHE A 296 -0.20 9.12 15.19
CA PHE A 296 1.21 8.88 15.51
C PHE A 296 1.90 7.92 14.52
N GLU A 297 1.15 7.00 13.89
CA GLU A 297 1.71 5.98 12.99
C GLU A 297 1.65 6.34 11.50
N ILE A 298 0.72 7.22 11.12
CA ILE A 298 0.47 7.57 9.71
C ILE A 298 1.70 8.17 9.00
N GLY A 299 2.64 8.78 9.74
CA GLY A 299 3.91 9.25 9.18
C GLY A 299 4.79 8.11 8.67
N ALA A 300 4.91 7.01 9.42
CA ALA A 300 5.66 5.83 9.00
C ALA A 300 5.00 5.14 7.81
N LEU A 301 3.66 5.11 7.78
CA LEU A 301 2.89 4.62 6.64
C LEU A 301 3.14 5.46 5.37
N GLU A 302 3.16 6.79 5.48
CA GLU A 302 3.49 7.68 4.36
C GLU A 302 4.92 7.43 3.84
N GLU A 303 5.89 7.20 4.72
CA GLU A 303 7.26 6.86 4.33
C GLU A 303 7.34 5.51 3.59
N GLU A 304 6.64 4.48 4.07
CA GLU A 304 6.59 3.18 3.38
C GLU A 304 6.00 3.33 1.97
N LEU A 305 4.86 4.01 1.85
CA LEU A 305 4.20 4.27 0.56
C LEU A 305 5.09 5.11 -0.38
N TYR A 306 5.87 6.04 0.16
CA TYR A 306 6.86 6.79 -0.59
C TYR A 306 7.96 5.89 -1.14
N TRP A 307 8.54 5.02 -0.31
CA TRP A 307 9.61 4.10 -0.74
C TRP A 307 9.11 3.07 -1.76
N LYS A 308 7.85 2.64 -1.66
CA LYS A 308 7.19 1.78 -2.66
C LYS A 308 6.78 2.52 -3.93
N SER A 309 6.99 3.84 -4.02
CA SER A 309 6.55 4.69 -5.14
C SER A 309 5.03 4.65 -5.39
N LYS A 310 4.24 4.45 -4.34
CA LYS A 310 2.77 4.32 -4.39
C LYS A 310 2.05 5.59 -3.96
N LEU A 311 2.73 6.48 -3.23
CA LEU A 311 2.14 7.68 -2.62
C LEU A 311 1.54 8.68 -3.65
N ASP A 312 1.98 8.64 -4.90
CA ASP A 312 1.49 9.49 -5.98
C ASP A 312 0.55 8.75 -6.96
N GLN A 313 0.07 7.56 -6.59
CA GLN A 313 -1.08 6.93 -7.27
C GLN A 313 -2.32 7.83 -7.13
N THR A 314 -3.13 7.87 -8.18
CA THR A 314 -4.29 8.76 -8.28
C THR A 314 -5.59 7.99 -8.26
N PHE A 315 -6.55 8.52 -7.50
CA PHE A 315 -7.84 7.88 -7.22
C PHE A 315 -8.96 8.85 -7.53
N TRP A 316 -10.03 8.34 -8.13
CA TRP A 316 -11.31 9.02 -8.24
C TRP A 316 -12.22 8.50 -7.14
N ILE A 317 -12.63 9.38 -6.24
CA ILE A 317 -13.48 9.04 -5.10
C ILE A 317 -14.62 10.06 -5.10
N CYS A 318 -15.87 9.59 -5.21
CA CYS A 318 -17.01 10.46 -5.51
C CYS A 318 -17.16 11.61 -4.50
N LEU A 319 -16.92 11.34 -3.21
CA LEU A 319 -16.99 12.33 -2.14
C LEU A 319 -16.03 13.52 -2.32
N PHE A 320 -14.90 13.30 -3.00
CA PHE A 320 -13.88 14.31 -3.29
C PHE A 320 -14.05 14.92 -4.68
N ALA A 321 -14.41 14.10 -5.67
CA ALA A 321 -14.46 14.49 -7.08
C ALA A 321 -15.73 15.26 -7.45
N VAL A 322 -16.88 14.86 -6.89
CA VAL A 322 -18.15 15.56 -7.10
C VAL A 322 -18.13 16.89 -6.33
N ASN A 323 -18.63 17.94 -6.97
CA ASN A 323 -18.82 19.23 -6.32
C ASN A 323 -20.01 19.15 -5.35
N GLN A 324 -19.71 18.90 -4.07
CA GLN A 324 -20.72 18.81 -3.03
C GLN A 324 -21.56 20.09 -2.86
N HIS A 325 -21.03 21.24 -3.31
CA HIS A 325 -21.77 22.50 -3.35
C HIS A 325 -22.82 22.55 -4.46
N ALA A 326 -22.61 21.82 -5.56
CA ALA A 326 -23.56 21.68 -6.65
C ALA A 326 -24.65 20.63 -6.37
N SER A 327 -24.49 19.82 -5.31
CA SER A 327 -25.36 18.67 -5.04
C SER A 327 -26.07 18.75 -3.69
N ILE A 328 -25.36 18.74 -2.57
CA ILE A 328 -25.97 18.42 -1.26
C ILE A 328 -25.76 19.49 -0.18
N CYS A 329 -24.83 20.45 -0.33
CA CYS A 329 -24.35 21.27 0.79
C CYS A 329 -25.42 22.10 1.56
N GLY A 330 -26.52 22.48 0.90
CA GLY A 330 -27.52 23.41 1.44
C GLY A 330 -28.71 22.77 2.14
N ARG A 331 -28.90 21.44 2.03
CA ARG A 331 -30.01 20.73 2.65
C ARG A 331 -29.48 19.64 3.58
N ILE A 332 -29.98 19.62 4.81
CA ILE A 332 -29.67 18.61 5.83
C ILE A 332 -30.99 17.95 6.20
N LEU A 333 -31.03 16.63 6.14
CA LEU A 333 -32.23 15.89 6.52
C LEU A 333 -32.35 15.84 8.06
N PRO A 334 -33.56 15.82 8.64
CA PRO A 334 -33.75 15.80 10.10
C PRO A 334 -33.00 14.66 10.82
N GLN A 335 -32.84 13.52 10.16
CA GLN A 335 -32.14 12.34 10.66
C GLN A 335 -30.61 12.39 10.51
N GLU A 336 -30.05 13.38 9.80
CA GLU A 336 -28.60 13.54 9.66
C GLU A 336 -28.03 14.22 10.91
N CYS A 337 -27.73 13.42 11.94
CA CYS A 337 -27.02 13.86 13.13
C CYS A 337 -25.61 13.26 13.16
N ASP A 338 -24.65 14.07 13.61
CA ASP A 338 -23.29 13.61 13.88
C ASP A 338 -23.32 12.52 14.97
N PRO A 339 -22.72 11.34 14.73
CA PRO A 339 -22.87 10.19 15.62
C PRO A 339 -22.16 10.35 16.97
N VAL A 340 -21.22 11.29 17.09
CA VAL A 340 -20.43 11.51 18.32
C VAL A 340 -20.99 12.63 19.17
N THR A 341 -21.38 13.74 18.55
CA THR A 341 -21.87 14.94 19.22
C THR A 341 -23.39 14.97 19.33
N GLY A 342 -24.09 14.15 18.55
CA GLY A 342 -25.56 14.14 18.45
C GLY A 342 -26.14 15.40 17.80
N ARG A 343 -25.31 16.27 17.22
CA ARG A 343 -25.73 17.55 16.63
C ARG A 343 -25.89 17.40 15.13
N GLN A 344 -26.88 18.09 14.57
CA GLN A 344 -26.97 18.22 13.12
C GLN A 344 -25.81 19.07 12.59
N PRO A 345 -25.26 18.75 11.41
CA PRO A 345 -24.29 19.62 10.76
C PRO A 345 -24.93 20.98 10.43
N LEU A 346 -24.09 22.00 10.20
CA LEU A 346 -24.59 23.31 9.78
C LEU A 346 -24.83 23.31 8.26
N PRO A 347 -25.98 23.82 7.78
CA PRO A 347 -26.24 23.92 6.34
C PRO A 347 -25.28 24.93 5.71
N CYS A 348 -24.78 24.62 4.52
CA CYS A 348 -23.87 25.51 3.81
C CYS A 348 -24.60 26.71 3.20
N ALA A 349 -24.17 27.92 3.55
CA ALA A 349 -24.71 29.18 3.05
C ALA A 349 -23.98 29.72 1.81
N CYS A 350 -23.39 28.87 0.96
CA CYS A 350 -22.63 29.33 -0.22
C CYS A 350 -23.50 29.86 -1.37
N GLY A 351 -24.83 29.63 -1.32
CA GLY A 351 -25.76 30.04 -2.38
C GLY A 351 -25.55 29.33 -3.73
N PHE A 352 -24.65 28.34 -3.81
CA PHE A 352 -24.34 27.65 -5.06
C PHE A 352 -25.56 26.88 -5.57
N GLY A 353 -25.85 26.99 -6.87
CA GLY A 353 -26.99 26.32 -7.51
C GLY A 353 -26.94 24.80 -7.33
N LYS A 354 -28.12 24.19 -7.10
CA LYS A 354 -28.25 22.74 -6.94
C LYS A 354 -28.77 22.14 -8.24
N PHE A 355 -28.01 21.22 -8.81
CA PHE A 355 -28.30 20.64 -10.12
C PHE A 355 -28.67 19.17 -9.97
N GLY A 356 -29.97 18.89 -10.02
CA GLY A 356 -30.51 17.53 -10.06
C GLY A 356 -30.61 17.00 -11.49
N SER A 357 -31.01 15.73 -11.64
CA SER A 357 -31.05 15.03 -12.92
C SER A 357 -31.92 15.70 -14.00
N GLN A 358 -32.86 16.57 -13.62
CA GLN A 358 -33.76 17.30 -14.51
C GLN A 358 -33.54 18.83 -14.51
N THR A 359 -32.43 19.32 -13.94
CA THR A 359 -32.14 20.76 -13.94
C THR A 359 -31.58 21.22 -15.30
N PRO A 360 -32.15 22.24 -15.97
CA PRO A 360 -31.63 22.74 -17.25
C PRO A 360 -30.19 23.28 -17.17
N PRO A 361 -29.46 23.33 -18.29
CA PRO A 361 -29.84 22.80 -19.61
C PRO A 361 -29.88 21.27 -19.64
N LEU A 362 -30.82 20.74 -20.43
CA LEU A 362 -31.04 19.31 -20.61
C LEU A 362 -30.49 18.85 -21.96
N ARG A 363 -29.93 17.64 -21.97
CA ARG A 363 -29.61 16.89 -23.19
C ARG A 363 -30.91 16.42 -23.86
N HIS A 364 -30.82 15.97 -25.11
CA HIS A 364 -31.96 15.48 -25.91
C HIS A 364 -32.76 14.34 -25.24
N ASP A 365 -32.15 13.59 -24.32
CA ASP A 365 -32.77 12.53 -23.53
C ASP A 365 -33.35 13.01 -22.19
N GLY A 366 -33.40 14.33 -21.97
CA GLY A 366 -33.94 14.95 -20.76
C GLY A 366 -33.00 14.98 -19.56
N GLN A 367 -31.76 14.51 -19.69
CA GLN A 367 -30.79 14.52 -18.60
C GLN A 367 -30.09 15.87 -18.45
N SER A 368 -29.96 16.34 -17.21
CA SER A 368 -29.24 17.58 -16.89
C SER A 368 -27.77 17.50 -17.29
N ILE A 369 -27.30 18.50 -18.04
CA ILE A 369 -25.88 18.70 -18.34
C ILE A 369 -25.12 19.13 -17.08
N LEU A 370 -25.77 19.78 -16.11
CA LEU A 370 -25.12 20.32 -14.92
C LEU A 370 -25.07 19.34 -13.72
N CYS A 371 -25.97 18.35 -13.68
CA CYS A 371 -25.90 17.29 -12.68
C CYS A 371 -24.60 16.47 -12.87
N GLU A 372 -23.79 16.29 -11.84
CA GLU A 372 -22.53 15.52 -11.96
C GLU A 372 -22.76 14.01 -11.73
N VAL A 373 -23.79 13.64 -10.98
CA VAL A 373 -24.04 12.24 -10.57
C VAL A 373 -24.58 11.40 -11.73
N ASN A 374 -25.32 12.00 -12.67
CA ASN A 374 -25.83 11.27 -13.85
C ASN A 374 -24.76 10.97 -14.92
N LYS A 375 -23.49 11.33 -14.67
CA LYS A 375 -22.37 11.21 -15.62
C LYS A 375 -21.38 10.11 -15.26
N PHE A 376 -21.64 9.30 -14.24
CA PHE A 376 -20.64 8.35 -13.74
C PHE A 376 -20.26 7.32 -14.81
N ASP A 377 -21.22 6.77 -15.55
CA ASP A 377 -20.95 5.78 -16.60
C ASP A 377 -20.04 6.33 -17.71
N ASP A 378 -20.38 7.53 -18.18
CA ASP A 378 -19.65 8.28 -19.19
C ASP A 378 -18.27 8.72 -18.70
N MET A 379 -18.17 9.11 -17.43
CA MET A 379 -16.91 9.47 -16.77
C MET A 379 -15.98 8.26 -16.66
N MET A 380 -16.48 7.09 -16.29
CA MET A 380 -15.71 5.85 -16.29
C MET A 380 -15.22 5.49 -17.69
N ALA A 381 -16.08 5.59 -18.70
CA ALA A 381 -15.71 5.33 -20.10
C ALA A 381 -14.66 6.34 -20.61
N CYS A 382 -14.82 7.63 -20.27
CA CYS A 382 -13.86 8.68 -20.60
C CYS A 382 -12.48 8.42 -19.96
N ILE A 383 -12.42 8.03 -18.69
CA ILE A 383 -11.14 7.70 -18.04
C ILE A 383 -10.56 6.43 -18.64
N ALA A 384 -11.34 5.38 -18.85
CA ALA A 384 -10.87 4.14 -19.45
C ALA A 384 -10.24 4.36 -20.83
N ALA A 385 -10.82 5.27 -21.62
CA ALA A 385 -10.27 5.68 -22.92
C ALA A 385 -8.95 6.46 -22.78
N ALA A 386 -8.79 7.27 -21.73
CA ALA A 386 -7.63 8.12 -21.51
C ALA A 386 -6.47 7.41 -20.77
N GLU A 387 -6.78 6.48 -19.87
CA GLU A 387 -5.84 5.81 -18.98
C GLU A 387 -5.97 4.28 -19.13
N PRO A 388 -5.16 3.63 -20.00
CA PRO A 388 -5.21 2.19 -20.26
C PRO A 388 -4.95 1.28 -19.05
N GLY A 389 -4.40 1.85 -17.97
CA GLY A 389 -4.21 1.16 -16.69
C GLY A 389 -5.32 1.45 -15.68
N PHE A 390 -6.45 2.01 -16.12
CA PHE A 390 -7.55 2.36 -15.24
C PHE A 390 -8.22 1.10 -14.67
N THR A 391 -8.35 1.05 -13.36
CA THR A 391 -8.97 -0.07 -12.64
C THR A 391 -10.05 0.43 -11.68
N GLN A 392 -10.87 -0.48 -11.16
CA GLN A 392 -11.81 -0.19 -10.08
C GLN A 392 -11.34 -0.83 -8.77
N LEU A 393 -11.50 -0.09 -7.68
CA LEU A 393 -11.31 -0.53 -6.31
C LEU A 393 -12.67 -0.50 -5.60
N LEU A 394 -13.09 -1.64 -5.07
CA LEU A 394 -14.32 -1.78 -4.28
C LEU A 394 -13.96 -1.77 -2.79
N ALA A 395 -14.25 -0.65 -2.12
CA ALA A 395 -14.01 -0.47 -0.69
C ALA A 395 -15.22 -0.98 0.11
N VAL A 396 -15.24 -2.29 0.39
CA VAL A 396 -16.38 -2.98 1.00
C VAL A 396 -16.44 -2.71 2.49
N ASP A 397 -17.54 -2.14 2.97
CA ASP A 397 -17.76 -1.90 4.39
C ASP A 397 -18.00 -3.20 5.19
N LYS A 398 -17.90 -3.12 6.53
CA LYS A 398 -18.04 -4.29 7.42
C LYS A 398 -19.37 -5.01 7.31
N ASP A 399 -20.41 -4.28 6.92
CA ASP A 399 -21.79 -4.75 6.86
C ASP A 399 -22.22 -5.05 5.41
N PHE A 400 -21.27 -4.98 4.48
CA PHE A 400 -21.47 -5.23 3.05
C PHE A 400 -22.56 -4.33 2.43
N THR A 401 -22.79 -3.14 3.01
CA THR A 401 -23.83 -2.19 2.56
C THR A 401 -23.59 -1.70 1.15
N ILE A 402 -22.34 -1.67 0.68
CA ILE A 402 -22.00 -1.36 -0.72
C ILE A 402 -22.83 -2.16 -1.73
N PHE A 403 -23.14 -3.43 -1.45
CA PHE A 403 -23.95 -4.28 -2.33
C PHE A 403 -25.45 -4.03 -2.22
N ARG A 404 -25.89 -3.24 -1.24
CA ARG A 404 -27.26 -2.73 -1.14
C ARG A 404 -27.43 -1.41 -1.86
N ARG A 405 -26.35 -0.74 -2.29
CA ARG A 405 -26.44 0.59 -2.88
C ARG A 405 -26.56 0.46 -4.40
N ALA A 406 -27.71 0.88 -4.94
CA ALA A 406 -28.00 0.78 -6.38
C ALA A 406 -26.89 1.42 -7.23
N TRP A 407 -26.42 2.61 -6.81
CA TRP A 407 -25.30 3.31 -7.44
C TRP A 407 -23.99 2.50 -7.43
N CYS A 408 -23.63 1.88 -6.31
CA CYS A 408 -22.38 1.11 -6.22
C CYS A 408 -22.40 -0.14 -7.10
N VAL A 409 -23.55 -0.83 -7.19
CA VAL A 409 -23.68 -2.01 -8.05
C VAL A 409 -23.75 -1.62 -9.53
N ALA A 410 -24.39 -0.50 -9.86
CA ALA A 410 -24.32 0.06 -11.21
C ALA A 410 -22.87 0.38 -11.61
N GLU A 411 -22.08 1.00 -10.73
CA GLU A 411 -20.65 1.26 -10.97
C GLU A 411 -19.83 -0.04 -11.16
N MET A 412 -20.10 -1.10 -10.38
CA MET A 412 -19.47 -2.42 -10.56
C MET A 412 -19.79 -3.03 -11.93
N HIS A 413 -21.06 -2.99 -12.32
CA HIS A 413 -21.51 -3.52 -13.62
C HIS A 413 -20.94 -2.72 -14.79
N GLN A 414 -20.88 -1.40 -14.66
CA GLN A 414 -20.27 -0.53 -15.66
C GLN A 414 -18.77 -0.83 -15.83
N ALA A 415 -18.03 -1.01 -14.73
CA ALA A 415 -16.63 -1.42 -14.80
C ALA A 415 -16.45 -2.78 -15.50
N TYR A 416 -17.33 -3.74 -15.22
CA TYR A 416 -17.35 -5.05 -15.88
C TYR A 416 -17.60 -4.91 -17.39
N SER A 417 -18.59 -4.11 -17.78
CA SER A 417 -18.95 -3.84 -19.18
C SER A 417 -17.81 -3.17 -19.95
N LEU A 418 -17.06 -2.28 -19.28
CA LEU A 418 -15.85 -1.65 -19.80
C LEU A 418 -14.60 -2.55 -19.74
N ARG A 419 -14.72 -3.77 -19.20
CA ARG A 419 -13.62 -4.73 -18.99
C ARG A 419 -12.47 -4.16 -18.14
N LEU A 420 -12.81 -3.29 -17.19
CA LEU A 420 -11.82 -2.76 -16.25
C LEU A 420 -11.44 -3.86 -15.25
N PRO A 421 -10.15 -4.01 -14.91
CA PRO A 421 -9.76 -4.82 -13.77
C PRO A 421 -10.42 -4.26 -12.51
N GLN A 422 -11.05 -5.13 -11.72
CA GLN A 422 -11.70 -4.76 -10.47
C GLN A 422 -11.03 -5.50 -9.32
N LYS A 423 -10.77 -4.81 -8.21
CA LYS A 423 -10.25 -5.44 -6.99
C LYS A 423 -11.11 -5.06 -5.79
N MET A 424 -11.48 -6.07 -5.02
CA MET A 424 -12.33 -5.91 -3.85
C MET A 424 -11.50 -5.99 -2.56
N PHE A 425 -11.66 -4.99 -1.71
CA PHE A 425 -11.00 -4.90 -0.42
C PHE A 425 -12.05 -5.00 0.67
N VAL A 426 -12.00 -6.10 1.43
CA VAL A 426 -12.87 -6.36 2.57
C VAL A 426 -12.15 -6.03 3.87
N PHE A 427 -12.94 -5.78 4.93
CA PHE A 427 -12.38 -5.51 6.24
C PHE A 427 -11.47 -6.65 6.70
N SER A 428 -12.01 -7.87 6.69
CA SER A 428 -11.26 -9.09 6.96
C SER A 428 -11.94 -10.32 6.38
N GLU A 429 -11.19 -11.42 6.24
CA GLU A 429 -11.71 -12.72 5.81
C GLU A 429 -12.90 -13.21 6.67
N ALA A 430 -12.83 -13.02 7.99
CA ALA A 430 -13.90 -13.37 8.91
C ALA A 430 -15.20 -12.61 8.60
N THR A 431 -15.07 -11.33 8.24
CA THR A 431 -16.21 -10.48 7.88
C THR A 431 -16.85 -10.93 6.56
N LEU A 432 -16.04 -11.30 5.57
CA LEU A 432 -16.51 -11.83 4.30
C LEU A 432 -17.26 -13.15 4.50
N THR A 433 -16.70 -14.07 5.30
CA THR A 433 -17.30 -15.37 5.58
C THR A 433 -18.71 -15.24 6.15
N ARG A 434 -18.89 -14.32 7.11
CA ARG A 434 -20.20 -14.02 7.73
C ARG A 434 -21.26 -13.52 6.74
N HIS A 435 -20.85 -12.83 5.67
CA HIS A 435 -21.75 -12.25 4.68
C HIS A 435 -21.88 -13.08 3.39
N LYS A 436 -21.17 -14.21 3.27
CA LYS A 436 -21.16 -15.03 2.05
C LYS A 436 -22.55 -15.53 1.63
N SER A 437 -23.40 -15.90 2.59
CA SER A 437 -24.79 -16.31 2.30
C SER A 437 -25.62 -15.14 1.75
N TYR A 438 -25.49 -13.97 2.36
CA TYR A 438 -26.15 -12.74 1.92
C TYR A 438 -25.74 -12.32 0.50
N LEU A 439 -24.45 -12.45 0.15
CA LEU A 439 -23.95 -12.12 -1.19
C LEU A 439 -24.59 -12.99 -2.29
N LYS A 440 -24.92 -14.25 -1.99
CA LYS A 440 -25.57 -15.17 -2.94
C LYS A 440 -27.03 -14.83 -3.20
N THR A 441 -27.64 -14.00 -2.35
CA THR A 441 -29.06 -13.62 -2.47
C THR A 441 -29.23 -12.21 -3.01
N LEU A 442 -28.16 -11.54 -3.46
CA LEU A 442 -28.23 -10.18 -3.99
C LEU A 442 -29.11 -10.10 -5.23
N LYS A 443 -29.98 -9.09 -5.23
CA LYS A 443 -30.85 -8.71 -6.34
C LYS A 443 -30.86 -7.20 -6.48
N VAL A 444 -30.78 -6.69 -7.69
CA VAL A 444 -30.75 -5.25 -7.99
C VAL A 444 -32.05 -4.55 -7.60
N GLU A 445 -33.16 -5.28 -7.62
CA GLU A 445 -34.48 -4.81 -7.22
C GLU A 445 -34.59 -4.50 -5.72
N ASP A 446 -33.76 -5.15 -4.90
CA ASP A 446 -33.73 -4.96 -3.44
C ASP A 446 -32.75 -3.83 -3.03
N MET A 447 -32.18 -3.10 -3.99
CA MET A 447 -31.16 -2.09 -3.73
C MET A 447 -31.76 -0.71 -3.41
N GLU A 448 -31.01 0.03 -2.60
CA GLU A 448 -31.40 1.30 -2.02
C GLU A 448 -30.53 2.45 -2.56
N ALA A 449 -31.14 3.62 -2.66
CA ALA A 449 -30.48 4.89 -2.92
C ALA A 449 -31.00 5.94 -1.94
N SER A 450 -30.21 7.00 -1.75
CA SER A 450 -30.59 8.09 -0.85
C SER A 450 -31.83 8.84 -1.33
N HIS A 451 -32.08 8.86 -2.64
CA HIS A 451 -33.32 9.32 -3.24
C HIS A 451 -33.97 8.17 -4.02
N PRO A 452 -35.23 7.81 -3.76
CA PRO A 452 -35.91 6.72 -4.48
C PRO A 452 -35.91 6.89 -6.01
N ALA A 453 -36.01 8.13 -6.49
CA ALA A 453 -35.94 8.45 -7.92
C ALA A 453 -34.61 8.02 -8.57
N ASP A 454 -33.51 7.95 -7.80
CA ASP A 454 -32.24 7.43 -8.31
C ASP A 454 -32.31 5.91 -8.51
N CYS A 455 -32.95 5.16 -7.60
CA CYS A 455 -33.21 3.74 -7.80
C CYS A 455 -34.06 3.51 -9.04
N ASP A 456 -35.16 4.26 -9.19
CA ASP A 456 -36.04 4.14 -10.35
C ASP A 456 -35.28 4.41 -11.66
N MET A 457 -34.44 5.44 -11.67
CA MET A 457 -33.61 5.77 -12.84
C MET A 457 -32.59 4.67 -13.16
N ILE A 458 -31.93 4.08 -12.16
CA ILE A 458 -30.97 2.99 -12.36
C ILE A 458 -31.70 1.73 -12.85
N LEU A 459 -32.80 1.35 -12.20
CA LEU A 459 -33.60 0.19 -12.55
C LEU A 459 -34.25 0.34 -13.93
N ALA A 460 -34.57 1.55 -14.36
CA ALA A 460 -35.06 1.83 -15.71
C ALA A 460 -33.99 1.61 -16.79
N ARG A 461 -32.70 1.79 -16.46
CA ARG A 461 -31.58 1.52 -17.40
C ARG A 461 -31.30 0.04 -17.58
N ILE A 462 -31.69 -0.79 -16.62
CA ILE A 462 -31.49 -2.25 -16.68
C ILE A 462 -32.68 -2.87 -17.41
N SER A 463 -32.52 -3.26 -18.67
CA SER A 463 -33.62 -3.85 -19.46
C SER A 463 -34.08 -5.20 -18.91
N ASP A 464 -33.15 -6.07 -18.54
CA ASP A 464 -33.41 -7.40 -17.98
C ASP A 464 -32.72 -7.53 -16.61
N LYS A 465 -33.53 -7.47 -15.55
CA LYS A 465 -33.05 -7.54 -14.16
C LYS A 465 -32.54 -8.93 -13.80
N ALA A 466 -33.11 -9.99 -14.37
CA ALA A 466 -32.69 -11.35 -14.10
C ALA A 466 -31.30 -11.61 -14.69
N SER A 467 -31.08 -11.22 -15.95
CA SER A 467 -29.76 -11.29 -16.60
C SER A 467 -28.72 -10.45 -15.87
N PHE A 468 -29.09 -9.23 -15.45
CA PHE A 468 -28.21 -8.37 -14.66
C PHE A 468 -27.80 -9.01 -13.33
N ASN A 469 -28.76 -9.58 -12.60
CA ASN A 469 -28.48 -10.27 -11.34
C ASN A 469 -27.56 -11.48 -11.54
N GLU A 470 -27.77 -12.26 -12.62
CA GLU A 470 -26.88 -13.36 -12.96
C GLU A 470 -25.46 -12.87 -13.26
N GLU A 471 -25.31 -11.78 -14.03
CA GLU A 471 -24.00 -11.18 -14.30
C GLU A 471 -23.29 -10.70 -13.04
N VAL A 472 -24.00 -10.08 -12.10
CA VAL A 472 -23.44 -9.68 -10.81
C VAL A 472 -23.02 -10.91 -9.99
N GLN A 473 -23.82 -11.97 -9.97
CA GLN A 473 -23.45 -13.22 -9.29
C GLN A 473 -22.22 -13.87 -9.92
N ARG A 474 -22.13 -13.90 -11.26
CA ARG A 474 -20.94 -14.38 -11.99
C ARG A 474 -19.71 -13.53 -11.66
N LEU A 475 -19.83 -12.21 -11.72
CA LEU A 475 -18.75 -11.28 -11.35
C LEU A 475 -18.21 -11.52 -9.93
N LEU A 476 -19.09 -11.88 -8.99
CA LEU A 476 -18.69 -12.15 -7.61
C LEU A 476 -18.07 -13.53 -7.43
N PHE A 477 -18.70 -14.58 -7.96
CA PHE A 477 -18.43 -15.96 -7.55
C PHE A 477 -17.76 -16.86 -8.59
N ASP A 478 -17.79 -16.52 -9.89
CA ASP A 478 -17.18 -17.35 -10.92
C ASP A 478 -15.65 -17.35 -10.82
N LYS A 479 -15.02 -18.24 -11.59
CA LYS A 479 -13.57 -18.26 -11.81
C LYS A 479 -13.13 -16.93 -12.44
N GLY A 480 -12.15 -16.26 -11.86
CA GLY A 480 -11.78 -14.88 -12.20
C GLY A 480 -12.63 -13.81 -11.52
N GLY A 481 -13.60 -14.18 -10.70
CA GLY A 481 -14.50 -13.26 -10.01
C GLY A 481 -13.84 -12.55 -8.81
N LEU A 482 -14.53 -11.55 -8.29
CA LEU A 482 -14.05 -10.69 -7.20
C LEU A 482 -13.74 -11.45 -5.89
N LEU A 483 -14.36 -12.62 -5.69
CA LEU A 483 -14.16 -13.46 -4.52
C LEU A 483 -13.19 -14.62 -4.74
N GLU A 484 -12.64 -14.82 -5.95
CA GLU A 484 -11.79 -15.96 -6.26
C GLU A 484 -10.55 -16.03 -5.35
N GLU A 485 -9.88 -14.90 -5.13
CA GLU A 485 -8.69 -14.79 -4.25
C GLU A 485 -8.99 -15.31 -2.83
N TRP A 486 -10.24 -15.19 -2.39
CA TRP A 486 -10.69 -15.62 -1.07
C TRP A 486 -11.12 -17.08 -1.05
N GLN A 487 -11.77 -17.56 -2.11
CA GLN A 487 -12.27 -18.95 -2.18
C GLN A 487 -11.14 -19.97 -2.03
N GLY A 488 -9.98 -19.75 -2.64
CA GLY A 488 -8.83 -20.68 -2.57
C GLY A 488 -8.03 -20.62 -1.25
N GLY A 489 -8.12 -19.50 -0.52
CA GLY A 489 -7.47 -19.35 0.79
C GLY A 489 -8.12 -20.21 1.86
N PHE A 490 -9.45 -20.30 1.87
CA PHE A 490 -10.20 -21.12 2.82
C PHE A 490 -9.84 -22.60 2.75
N ASP A 491 -9.72 -23.13 1.54
CA ASP A 491 -9.38 -24.54 1.33
C ASP A 491 -7.94 -24.83 1.75
N HIS A 492 -7.00 -23.93 1.42
CA HIS A 492 -5.60 -24.07 1.84
C HIS A 492 -5.42 -23.94 3.36
N MET A 493 -6.07 -22.98 4.00
CA MET A 493 -5.97 -22.78 5.46
C MET A 493 -6.67 -23.89 6.24
N THR A 494 -7.81 -24.38 5.73
CA THR A 494 -8.50 -25.55 6.30
C THR A 494 -7.63 -26.80 6.15
N MET A 495 -7.02 -27.00 4.98
CA MET A 495 -6.07 -28.10 4.75
C MET A 495 -4.86 -27.99 5.68
N LEU A 496 -4.25 -26.82 5.82
CA LEU A 496 -3.12 -26.59 6.74
C LEU A 496 -3.53 -26.80 8.20
N GLY A 497 -4.71 -26.34 8.61
CA GLY A 497 -5.28 -26.57 9.93
C GLY A 497 -5.51 -28.06 10.22
N GLU A 498 -6.03 -28.81 9.24
CA GLU A 498 -6.14 -30.27 9.35
C GLU A 498 -4.79 -30.96 9.46
N VAL A 499 -3.80 -30.56 8.64
CA VAL A 499 -2.44 -31.11 8.70
C VAL A 499 -1.81 -30.83 10.06
N ALA A 500 -1.93 -29.61 10.58
CA ALA A 500 -1.43 -29.24 11.90
C ALA A 500 -2.12 -30.03 13.02
N ARG A 501 -3.46 -30.17 12.97
CA ARG A 501 -4.23 -30.97 13.93
C ARG A 501 -3.82 -32.44 13.91
N ARG A 502 -3.68 -33.05 12.73
CA ARG A 502 -3.20 -34.44 12.58
C ARG A 502 -1.76 -34.58 13.10
N GLY A 503 -0.91 -33.58 12.88
CA GLY A 503 0.45 -33.53 13.42
C GLY A 503 0.46 -33.50 14.95
N TYR A 504 -0.40 -32.69 15.55
CA TYR A 504 -0.57 -32.61 17.00
C TYR A 504 -1.10 -33.92 17.60
N GLU A 505 -2.16 -34.50 17.03
CA GLU A 505 -2.73 -35.78 17.48
C GLU A 505 -1.69 -36.91 17.44
N ARG A 506 -0.83 -36.95 16.41
CA ARG A 506 0.29 -37.91 16.33
C ARG A 506 1.33 -37.67 17.42
N ALA A 507 1.69 -36.42 17.70
CA ALA A 507 2.63 -36.08 18.76
C ALA A 507 2.11 -36.47 20.15
N VAL A 508 0.81 -36.29 20.39
CA VAL A 508 0.15 -36.69 21.65
C VAL A 508 0.08 -38.22 21.78
N ARG A 509 -0.33 -38.94 20.73
CA ARG A 509 -0.34 -40.41 20.73
C ARG A 509 1.06 -41.03 20.85
N GLY A 510 2.06 -40.42 20.20
CA GLY A 510 3.45 -40.87 20.29
C GLY A 510 4.01 -40.80 21.71
N LYS A 511 3.62 -39.80 22.50
CA LYS A 511 3.98 -39.71 23.93
C LYS A 511 3.29 -40.77 24.78
N SER A 512 2.04 -41.12 24.44
CA SER A 512 1.30 -42.19 25.14
C SER A 512 1.91 -43.58 24.93
N CYS A 513 2.45 -43.88 23.74
CA CYS A 513 3.14 -45.15 23.50
C CYS A 513 4.55 -45.21 24.11
N GLN A 514 5.24 -44.06 24.29
CA GLN A 514 6.52 -44.05 24.99
C GLN A 514 6.37 -44.28 26.50
N SER A 515 5.30 -43.79 27.12
CA SER A 515 5.03 -44.05 28.55
C SER A 515 4.64 -45.50 28.86
N GLU A 516 4.12 -46.27 27.90
CA GLU A 516 3.84 -47.70 28.11
C GLU A 516 5.08 -48.60 27.91
N LEU A 517 6.05 -48.16 27.10
CA LEU A 517 7.32 -48.88 26.91
C LEU A 517 8.30 -48.69 28.08
N GLU A 518 8.20 -47.60 28.85
CA GLU A 518 9.03 -47.37 30.04
C GLU A 518 8.50 -48.08 31.31
N VAL A 519 7.27 -48.62 31.30
CA VAL A 519 6.70 -49.37 32.44
C VAL A 519 6.88 -50.89 32.30
N GLY A 520 7.33 -51.38 31.13
CA GLY A 520 7.62 -52.80 30.86
C GLY A 520 9.08 -53.22 31.07
N VAL A 521 9.96 -52.31 31.50
CA VAL A 521 11.36 -52.59 31.84
C VAL A 521 11.64 -52.06 33.25
N PHE A 522 11.01 -52.69 34.24
CA PHE A 522 11.47 -52.69 35.63
C PHE A 522 11.06 -53.98 36.32
#